data_AF-A0A954K7J0-F1
#
_entry.id   AF-A0A954K7J0-F1
#
_cell.length_a   1.000
_cell.length_b   1.000
_cell.length_c   1.000
_cell.angle_alpha   90.00
_cell.angle_beta   90.00
_cell.angle_gamma   90.00
#
_symmetry.space_group_name_H-M   'P 1'
#
loop_
_entity.id
_entity.type
_entity.pdbx_description
1 polymer ?
#
loop_
_entity_poly.entity_id
_entity_poly.type
_entity_poly.pdbx_seq_one_letter_code
_entity_poly.pdbx_strand_id
1 'polypeptide(L)'
;MLHRILLLTLFVATVFMQNVARAADSKLQVAPQQIVLDGLLDYFQIQVPVEENGKVIGDLTHQSTFTSLTPTLLEVDAEGLVRPLAFGKGKIEVAHAGQKSEISVEVKPRANGKNASFVKDVIPVLNKGGCSLGGCHASQFGKGGFKLSLFGYAPEQDYPEMARDDRQRRVSILQPENSLILQKASMQIAHGGGRRFAKDSYEYRIMQTWISEAVTEIDDKEPKVVGMELTPMSRRYQQGDIQQLRVVAEYSDGTKQDVTARAQYDSLIENIATVTSRGKVEIVGAGQTAV
;
A
#
# COMPACT_ATOMS: atom_id res chain seq x y z
N MET A 1 45.46 51.70 31.20
CA MET A 1 44.18 51.42 30.51
C MET A 1 44.41 50.67 29.18
N LEU A 2 45.10 49.54 29.20
CA LEU A 2 45.20 48.59 28.08
C LEU A 2 45.65 47.29 28.74
N HIS A 3 44.92 46.19 28.60
CA HIS A 3 45.23 44.77 28.97
C HIS A 3 43.98 43.95 29.37
N ARG A 4 42.76 44.34 28.96
CA ARG A 4 41.54 43.57 29.29
C ARG A 4 40.56 43.37 28.12
N ILE A 5 41.03 43.44 26.88
CA ILE A 5 40.20 43.20 25.69
C ILE A 5 41.00 42.33 24.71
N LEU A 6 41.23 41.05 25.04
CA LEU A 6 41.74 40.08 24.05
C LEU A 6 41.43 38.61 24.36
N LEU A 7 40.48 38.33 25.27
CA LEU A 7 40.15 36.95 25.67
C LEU A 7 38.69 36.56 25.45
N LEU A 8 37.85 37.48 24.95
CA LEU A 8 36.42 37.21 24.76
C LEU A 8 36.00 36.88 23.32
N THR A 9 36.90 37.01 22.33
CA THR A 9 36.60 36.72 20.92
C THR A 9 36.97 35.30 20.50
N LEU A 10 37.77 34.57 21.28
CA LEU A 10 38.18 33.19 20.93
C LEU A 10 37.26 32.10 21.52
N PHE A 11 36.40 32.45 22.48
CA PHE A 11 35.50 31.48 23.13
C PHE A 11 34.11 31.37 22.47
N VAL A 12 33.71 32.39 21.68
CA VAL A 12 32.41 32.38 20.97
C VAL A 12 32.49 31.62 19.64
N ALA A 13 33.67 31.55 19.02
CA ALA A 13 33.86 30.80 17.77
C ALA A 13 33.93 29.26 17.99
N THR A 14 34.38 28.81 19.17
CA THR A 14 34.48 27.37 19.49
C THR A 14 33.14 26.76 19.92
N VAL A 15 32.22 27.54 20.49
CA VAL A 15 30.88 27.05 20.86
C VAL A 15 29.93 27.01 19.66
N PHE A 16 30.11 27.87 18.66
CA PHE A 16 29.32 27.81 17.42
C PHE A 16 29.72 26.67 16.47
N MET A 17 30.93 26.10 16.60
CA MET A 17 31.37 24.96 15.79
C MET A 17 30.97 23.59 16.36
N GLN A 18 30.56 23.50 17.64
CA GLN A 18 30.18 22.22 18.24
C GLN A 18 28.73 21.80 17.96
N ASN A 19 27.86 22.72 17.55
CA ASN A 19 26.46 22.41 17.22
C ASN A 19 26.22 22.06 15.74
N VAL A 20 27.26 22.12 14.89
CA VAL A 20 27.18 21.72 13.48
C VAL A 20 27.63 20.26 13.28
N ALA A 21 28.20 19.62 14.32
CA ALA A 21 28.86 18.32 14.23
C ALA A 21 28.09 17.16 14.89
N ARG A 22 26.76 17.24 15.01
CA ARG A 22 25.93 16.15 15.56
C ARG A 22 24.88 15.59 14.59
N ALA A 23 24.99 15.92 13.30
CA ALA A 23 24.20 15.33 12.23
C ALA A 23 25.09 14.58 11.20
N ALA A 24 26.25 14.11 11.64
CA ALA A 24 27.11 13.23 10.84
C ALA A 24 26.83 11.77 11.22
N ASP A 25 26.58 10.94 10.21
CA ASP A 25 26.75 9.47 10.18
C ASP A 25 25.61 8.53 10.60
N SER A 26 24.34 8.94 10.64
CA SER A 26 23.28 7.93 10.56
C SER A 26 23.10 7.50 9.09
N LYS A 27 23.41 6.23 8.78
CA LYS A 27 23.12 5.61 7.49
C LYS A 27 21.62 5.73 7.18
N LEU A 28 21.27 6.08 5.94
CA LEU A 28 19.89 6.08 5.45
C LEU A 28 19.21 4.74 5.74
N GLN A 29 18.21 4.78 6.63
CA GLN A 29 17.43 3.60 6.97
C GLN A 29 16.30 3.42 5.97
N VAL A 30 16.16 2.20 5.45
CA VAL A 30 15.14 1.84 4.47
C VAL A 30 14.54 0.51 4.87
N ALA A 31 13.22 0.45 4.87
CA ALA A 31 12.46 -0.74 5.17
C ALA A 31 11.41 -1.01 4.07
N PRO A 32 11.27 -2.26 3.60
CA PRO A 32 12.15 -3.41 3.86
C PRO A 32 13.51 -3.29 3.13
N GLN A 33 14.58 -3.92 3.64
CA GLN A 33 15.86 -4.04 2.89
C GLN A 33 15.87 -5.22 1.90
N GLN A 34 15.05 -6.24 2.17
CA GLN A 34 14.85 -7.37 1.29
C GLN A 34 13.39 -7.81 1.35
N ILE A 35 12.84 -8.21 0.21
CA ILE A 35 11.47 -8.72 0.13
C ILE A 35 11.34 -9.77 -0.97
N VAL A 36 10.46 -10.73 -0.73
CA VAL A 36 10.02 -11.72 -1.72
C VAL A 36 8.54 -11.46 -2.00
N LEU A 37 8.19 -11.29 -3.27
CA LEU A 37 6.82 -11.11 -3.74
C LEU A 37 6.33 -12.40 -4.38
N ASP A 38 5.08 -12.78 -4.10
CA ASP A 38 4.46 -14.02 -4.55
C ASP A 38 3.37 -13.72 -5.60
N GLY A 39 3.82 -13.50 -6.83
CA GLY A 39 2.98 -13.19 -7.99
C GLY A 39 3.15 -11.75 -8.49
N LEU A 40 2.61 -11.51 -9.69
CA LEU A 40 2.70 -10.22 -10.38
C LEU A 40 1.66 -9.19 -9.89
N LEU A 41 0.72 -9.62 -9.05
CA LEU A 41 -0.26 -8.74 -8.41
C LEU A 41 0.18 -8.28 -7.02
N ASP A 42 1.31 -8.77 -6.51
CA ASP A 42 1.86 -8.31 -5.24
C ASP A 42 2.50 -6.93 -5.38
N TYR A 43 2.79 -6.29 -4.25
CA TYR A 43 3.48 -5.02 -4.18
C TYR A 43 4.10 -4.87 -2.78
N PHE A 44 4.86 -3.81 -2.58
CA PHE A 44 5.20 -3.37 -1.22
C PHE A 44 5.42 -1.87 -1.16
N GLN A 45 5.17 -1.31 0.03
CA GLN A 45 5.43 0.09 0.33
C GLN A 45 6.83 0.24 0.94
N ILE A 46 7.65 1.10 0.35
CA ILE A 46 8.93 1.50 0.96
C ILE A 46 8.66 2.53 2.06
N GLN A 47 9.38 2.38 3.18
CA GLN A 47 9.48 3.38 4.24
C GLN A 47 10.95 3.79 4.43
N VAL A 48 11.18 5.06 4.71
CA VAL A 48 12.50 5.63 5.02
C VAL A 48 12.44 6.28 6.41
N PRO A 49 12.39 5.47 7.49
CA PRO A 49 12.24 5.99 8.85
C PRO A 49 13.51 6.73 9.31
N VAL A 50 13.32 7.74 10.16
CA VAL A 50 14.40 8.33 10.95
C VAL A 50 14.36 7.66 12.31
N GLU A 51 15.44 6.99 12.69
CA GLU A 51 15.54 6.32 13.99
C GLU A 51 16.60 6.97 14.87
N GLU A 52 16.26 7.18 16.13
CA GLU A 52 17.20 7.61 17.17
C GLU A 52 17.03 6.69 18.39
N ASN A 53 18.13 6.10 18.85
CA ASN A 53 18.15 5.15 19.98
C ASN A 53 17.11 4.00 19.85
N GLY A 54 16.94 3.46 18.64
CA GLY A 54 16.03 2.35 18.35
C GLY A 54 14.54 2.74 18.34
N LYS A 55 14.22 4.05 18.29
CA LYS A 55 12.85 4.55 18.14
C LYS A 55 12.71 5.33 16.85
N VAL A 56 11.60 5.12 16.13
CA VAL A 56 11.24 5.93 14.97
C VAL A 56 10.83 7.32 15.44
N ILE A 57 11.64 8.31 15.10
CA ILE A 57 11.47 9.72 15.44
C ILE A 57 11.15 10.58 14.22
N GLY A 58 10.96 10.01 13.03
CA GLY A 58 10.58 10.76 11.82
C GLY A 58 10.42 9.84 10.61
N ASP A 59 10.04 10.43 9.48
CA ASP A 59 9.83 9.74 8.22
C ASP A 59 10.31 10.61 7.04
N LEU A 60 11.23 10.06 6.24
CA LEU A 60 11.80 10.70 5.05
C LEU A 60 11.27 10.09 3.75
N THR A 61 10.25 9.22 3.80
CA THR A 61 9.74 8.47 2.64
C THR A 61 9.35 9.43 1.52
N HIS A 62 8.54 10.44 1.83
CA HIS A 62 8.10 11.45 0.85
C HIS A 62 9.13 12.57 0.59
N GLN A 63 10.32 12.47 1.19
CA GLN A 63 11.47 13.33 0.91
C GLN A 63 12.59 12.57 0.19
N SER A 64 12.38 11.27 -0.07
CA SER A 64 13.34 10.39 -0.73
C SER A 64 12.99 10.23 -2.20
N THR A 65 13.98 9.81 -2.97
CA THR A 65 13.83 9.45 -4.38
C THR A 65 13.97 7.94 -4.53
N PHE A 66 13.11 7.35 -5.36
CA PHE A 66 13.07 5.92 -5.61
C PHE A 66 13.38 5.65 -7.08
N THR A 67 14.31 4.75 -7.36
CA THR A 67 14.70 4.38 -8.72
C THR A 67 14.74 2.86 -8.85
N SER A 68 14.02 2.31 -9.82
CA SER A 68 14.18 0.90 -10.17
C SER A 68 15.48 0.70 -10.93
N LEU A 69 16.39 -0.10 -10.37
CA LEU A 69 17.62 -0.52 -11.04
C LEU A 69 17.38 -1.66 -12.03
N THR A 70 16.17 -2.26 -11.99
CA THR A 70 15.70 -3.31 -12.90
C THR A 70 14.33 -2.94 -13.46
N PRO A 71 14.23 -1.89 -14.31
CA PRO A 71 12.94 -1.30 -14.72
C PRO A 71 12.08 -2.22 -15.60
N THR A 72 12.65 -3.27 -16.19
CA THR A 72 11.87 -4.31 -16.90
C THR A 72 11.23 -5.32 -15.95
N LEU A 73 11.66 -5.37 -14.68
CA LEU A 73 11.20 -6.30 -13.66
C LEU A 73 10.36 -5.60 -12.58
N LEU A 74 10.75 -4.40 -12.17
CA LEU A 74 10.11 -3.65 -11.09
C LEU A 74 9.81 -2.23 -11.54
N GLU A 75 8.59 -1.78 -11.25
CA GLU A 75 8.20 -0.37 -11.27
C GLU A 75 8.19 0.15 -9.83
N VAL A 76 8.62 1.40 -9.63
CA VAL A 76 8.45 2.12 -8.37
C VAL A 76 7.93 3.52 -8.67
N ASP A 77 6.90 3.95 -7.95
CA ASP A 77 6.35 5.30 -8.11
C ASP A 77 6.97 6.32 -7.15
N ALA A 78 6.59 7.59 -7.31
CA ALA A 78 7.10 8.70 -6.52
C ALA A 78 6.70 8.66 -5.03
N GLU A 79 5.70 7.86 -4.65
CA GLU A 79 5.34 7.65 -3.24
C GLU A 79 5.99 6.38 -2.66
N GLY A 80 6.86 5.70 -3.41
CA GLY A 80 7.63 4.55 -2.92
C GLY A 80 6.87 3.22 -2.96
N LEU A 81 5.76 3.14 -3.70
CA LEU A 81 5.05 1.89 -3.92
C LEU A 81 5.71 1.12 -5.08
N VAL A 82 6.18 -0.09 -4.79
CA VAL A 82 6.87 -0.95 -5.75
C VAL A 82 5.94 -2.04 -6.27
N ARG A 83 5.89 -2.24 -7.59
CA ARG A 83 5.11 -3.29 -8.24
C ARG A 83 5.98 -4.14 -9.18
N PRO A 84 5.80 -5.47 -9.21
CA PRO A 84 6.46 -6.34 -10.16
C PRO A 84 5.82 -6.25 -11.55
N LEU A 85 6.66 -6.31 -12.57
CA LEU A 85 6.31 -6.41 -14.00
C LEU A 85 6.68 -7.78 -14.57
N ALA A 86 7.69 -8.44 -13.98
CA ALA A 86 8.16 -9.76 -14.38
C ALA A 86 8.70 -10.55 -13.17
N PHE A 87 8.81 -11.87 -13.32
CA PHE A 87 9.46 -12.75 -12.35
C PHE A 87 10.99 -12.62 -12.39
N GLY A 88 11.65 -12.81 -11.25
CA GLY A 88 13.11 -12.82 -11.14
C GLY A 88 13.64 -12.03 -9.95
N LYS A 89 14.91 -11.66 -9.99
CA LYS A 89 15.59 -10.89 -8.95
C LYS A 89 15.90 -9.49 -9.44
N GLY A 90 15.50 -8.49 -8.68
CA GLY A 90 15.66 -7.08 -9.00
C GLY A 90 16.08 -6.25 -7.81
N LYS A 91 16.31 -4.96 -8.06
CA LYS A 91 16.74 -4.00 -7.05
C LYS A 91 16.07 -2.65 -7.23
N ILE A 92 15.76 -2.00 -6.11
CA ILE A 92 15.34 -0.60 -6.05
C ILE A 92 16.40 0.19 -5.29
N GLU A 93 16.85 1.32 -5.83
CA GLU A 93 17.67 2.30 -5.13
C GLU A 93 16.75 3.34 -4.45
N VAL A 94 17.06 3.65 -3.20
CA VAL A 94 16.46 4.73 -2.42
C VAL A 94 17.55 5.75 -2.10
N ALA A 95 17.31 7.01 -2.43
CA ALA A 95 18.29 8.07 -2.21
C ALA A 95 17.68 9.30 -1.52
N HIS A 96 18.38 9.83 -0.53
CA HIS A 96 18.02 11.05 0.19
C HIS A 96 19.30 11.76 0.68
N ALA A 97 19.36 13.09 0.52
CA ALA A 97 20.47 13.93 0.96
C ALA A 97 21.88 13.40 0.59
N GLY A 98 22.03 12.84 -0.62
CA GLY A 98 23.29 12.28 -1.11
C GLY A 98 23.65 10.88 -0.59
N GLN A 99 22.90 10.34 0.38
CA GLN A 99 23.00 8.95 0.81
C GLN A 99 22.14 8.04 -0.08
N LYS A 100 22.57 6.79 -0.23
CA LYS A 100 21.89 5.77 -1.03
C LYS A 100 21.76 4.47 -0.25
N SER A 101 20.66 3.76 -0.49
CA SER A 101 20.42 2.41 0.00
C SER A 101 19.75 1.59 -1.11
N GLU A 102 19.93 0.26 -1.08
CA GLU A 102 19.32 -0.65 -2.05
C GLU A 102 18.39 -1.63 -1.33
N ILE A 103 17.26 -1.92 -1.98
CA ILE A 103 16.33 -2.96 -1.58
C ILE A 103 16.47 -4.11 -2.57
N SER A 104 16.71 -5.32 -2.06
CA SER A 104 16.73 -6.54 -2.88
C SER A 104 15.33 -7.13 -2.97
N VAL A 105 14.85 -7.36 -4.19
CA VAL A 105 13.50 -7.89 -4.44
C VAL A 105 13.60 -9.18 -5.23
N GLU A 106 12.89 -10.22 -4.80
CA GLU A 106 12.71 -11.45 -5.56
C GLU A 106 11.22 -11.65 -5.85
N VAL A 107 10.85 -11.81 -7.12
CA VAL A 107 9.47 -12.01 -7.55
C VAL A 107 9.34 -13.44 -8.05
N LYS A 108 8.46 -14.22 -7.40
CA LYS A 108 8.22 -15.64 -7.70
C LYS A 108 6.79 -15.85 -8.22
N PRO A 109 6.55 -16.88 -9.04
CA PRO A 109 5.20 -17.33 -9.33
C PRO A 109 4.59 -17.97 -8.07
N ARG A 110 3.28 -17.78 -7.89
CA ARG A 110 2.53 -18.42 -6.80
C ARG A 110 2.61 -19.93 -6.91
N ALA A 111 2.71 -20.60 -5.75
CA ALA A 111 2.84 -22.05 -5.69
C ALA A 111 1.66 -22.80 -6.32
N ASN A 112 0.46 -22.22 -6.29
CA ASN A 112 -0.74 -22.81 -6.92
C ASN A 112 -0.84 -22.54 -8.43
N GLY A 113 0.13 -21.84 -9.02
CA GLY A 113 0.19 -21.50 -10.46
C GLY A 113 -0.83 -20.45 -10.92
N LYS A 114 -1.69 -19.94 -10.03
CA LYS A 114 -2.67 -18.89 -10.33
C LYS A 114 -2.03 -17.51 -10.13
N ASN A 115 -2.38 -16.53 -10.96
CA ASN A 115 -1.90 -15.17 -10.80
C ASN A 115 -2.83 -14.31 -9.93
N ALA A 116 -4.11 -14.69 -9.78
CA ALA A 116 -5.07 -14.00 -8.94
C ALA A 116 -5.90 -14.96 -8.07
N SER A 117 -6.24 -14.48 -6.87
CA SER A 117 -7.13 -15.14 -5.92
C SER A 117 -8.42 -14.33 -5.75
N PHE A 118 -9.56 -15.03 -5.71
CA PHE A 118 -10.84 -14.37 -5.41
C PHE A 118 -10.84 -13.79 -3.99
N VAL A 119 -10.33 -14.54 -3.02
CA VAL A 119 -10.38 -14.14 -1.60
C VAL A 119 -9.30 -13.11 -1.27
N LYS A 120 -8.04 -13.34 -1.70
CA LYS A 120 -6.90 -12.49 -1.34
C LYS A 120 -6.75 -11.25 -2.21
N ASP A 121 -7.22 -11.27 -3.45
CA ASP A 121 -7.04 -10.15 -4.38
C ASP A 121 -8.38 -9.45 -4.73
N VAL A 122 -9.40 -10.20 -5.16
CA VAL A 122 -10.67 -9.63 -5.65
C VAL A 122 -11.52 -9.02 -4.54
N ILE A 123 -11.77 -9.76 -3.45
CA ILE A 123 -12.60 -9.27 -2.34
C ILE A 123 -12.06 -7.96 -1.75
N PRO A 124 -10.75 -7.80 -1.48
CA PRO A 124 -10.20 -6.53 -1.04
C PRO A 124 -10.46 -5.37 -2.02
N VAL A 125 -10.40 -5.61 -3.33
CA VAL A 125 -10.75 -4.60 -4.34
C VAL A 125 -12.21 -4.20 -4.24
N LEU A 126 -13.13 -5.16 -4.06
CA LEU A 126 -14.56 -4.87 -3.91
C LEU A 126 -14.86 -4.09 -2.62
N ASN A 127 -14.21 -4.48 -1.52
CA ASN A 127 -14.35 -3.83 -0.22
C ASN A 127 -13.86 -2.39 -0.27
N LYS A 128 -12.61 -2.18 -0.70
CA LYS A 128 -12.00 -0.84 -0.80
C LYS A 128 -12.70 0.04 -1.84
N GLY A 129 -13.20 -0.56 -2.92
CA GLY A 129 -14.01 0.13 -3.92
C GLY A 129 -15.43 0.46 -3.44
N GLY A 130 -15.83 0.02 -2.24
CA GLY A 130 -17.15 0.26 -1.67
C GLY A 130 -18.29 -0.55 -2.31
N CYS A 131 -17.97 -1.57 -3.11
CA CYS A 131 -18.95 -2.40 -3.83
C CYS A 131 -19.80 -3.24 -2.86
N SER A 132 -19.13 -3.86 -1.89
CA SER A 132 -19.67 -4.78 -0.86
C SER A 132 -20.11 -4.05 0.42
N LEU A 133 -20.43 -2.75 0.33
CA LEU A 133 -21.00 -1.98 1.44
C LEU A 133 -22.53 -2.04 1.44
N GLY A 134 -23.14 -1.89 2.62
CA GLY A 134 -24.59 -1.98 2.82
C GLY A 134 -25.43 -0.99 1.99
N GLY A 135 -24.83 0.11 1.52
CA GLY A 135 -25.48 1.07 0.61
C GLY A 135 -25.53 0.63 -0.86
N CYS A 136 -24.76 -0.40 -1.26
CA CYS A 136 -24.57 -0.81 -2.65
C CYS A 136 -24.96 -2.29 -2.86
N HIS A 137 -24.03 -3.13 -3.34
CA HIS A 137 -24.32 -4.51 -3.69
C HIS A 137 -24.49 -5.41 -2.48
N ALA A 138 -24.02 -4.99 -1.30
CA ALA A 138 -24.33 -5.67 -0.03
C ALA A 138 -25.57 -5.15 0.70
N SER A 139 -26.42 -4.37 0.01
CA SER A 139 -27.76 -4.05 0.51
C SER A 139 -28.67 -5.29 0.52
N GLN A 140 -29.76 -5.25 1.27
CA GLN A 140 -30.70 -6.38 1.44
C GLN A 140 -31.11 -7.05 0.10
N PHE A 141 -31.29 -6.25 -0.94
CA PHE A 141 -31.71 -6.70 -2.28
C PHE A 141 -30.62 -6.59 -3.36
N GLY A 142 -29.39 -6.21 -2.98
CA GLY A 142 -28.33 -5.90 -3.94
C GLY A 142 -28.71 -4.73 -4.87
N LYS A 143 -28.03 -4.64 -6.03
CA LYS A 143 -28.34 -3.64 -7.07
C LYS A 143 -28.31 -4.29 -8.45
N GLY A 144 -29.36 -4.08 -9.24
CA GLY A 144 -29.41 -4.58 -10.63
C GLY A 144 -29.29 -6.10 -10.74
N GLY A 145 -29.86 -6.84 -9.78
CA GLY A 145 -29.75 -8.29 -9.69
C GLY A 145 -28.37 -8.80 -9.25
N PHE A 146 -27.43 -7.91 -8.88
CA PHE A 146 -26.11 -8.30 -8.37
C PHE A 146 -26.04 -8.06 -6.86
N LYS A 147 -25.86 -9.14 -6.10
CA LYS A 147 -25.79 -9.10 -4.64
C LYS A 147 -24.45 -9.63 -4.15
N LEU A 148 -23.86 -8.93 -3.20
CA LEU A 148 -22.65 -9.33 -2.49
C LEU A 148 -22.94 -9.43 -1.00
N SER A 149 -22.11 -10.17 -0.29
CA SER A 149 -22.05 -10.22 1.15
C SER A 149 -21.41 -8.94 1.69
N LEU A 150 -21.80 -8.56 2.92
CA LEU A 150 -21.27 -7.37 3.56
C LEU A 150 -19.78 -7.54 3.84
N PHE A 151 -18.95 -6.62 3.35
CA PHE A 151 -17.49 -6.67 3.45
C PHE A 151 -16.83 -7.95 2.90
N GLY A 152 -17.51 -8.68 2.00
CA GLY A 152 -16.99 -9.93 1.46
C GLY A 152 -16.93 -11.07 2.48
N TYR A 153 -17.78 -11.03 3.51
CA TYR A 153 -17.83 -12.02 4.60
C TYR A 153 -18.09 -13.47 4.12
N ALA A 154 -18.81 -13.66 3.02
CA ALA A 154 -19.19 -14.96 2.48
C ALA A 154 -18.70 -15.14 1.03
N PRO A 155 -17.39 -15.37 0.82
CA PRO A 155 -16.81 -15.54 -0.52
C PRO A 155 -17.55 -16.58 -1.37
N GLU A 156 -17.98 -17.68 -0.76
CA GLU A 156 -18.70 -18.78 -1.41
C GLU A 156 -20.06 -18.36 -2.00
N GLN A 157 -20.64 -17.27 -1.49
CA GLN A 157 -21.86 -16.65 -2.01
C GLN A 157 -21.52 -15.55 -3.03
N ASP A 158 -20.44 -14.79 -2.80
CA ASP A 158 -20.03 -13.68 -3.67
C ASP A 158 -19.49 -14.14 -5.02
N TYR A 159 -18.73 -15.23 -5.01
CA TYR A 159 -18.11 -15.79 -6.20
C TYR A 159 -19.13 -16.16 -7.28
N PRO A 160 -20.19 -16.97 -7.03
CA PRO A 160 -21.15 -17.30 -8.07
C PRO A 160 -21.91 -16.07 -8.58
N GLU A 161 -22.21 -15.09 -7.73
CA GLU A 161 -22.86 -13.82 -8.13
C GLU A 161 -22.03 -13.04 -9.17
N MET A 162 -20.70 -13.11 -9.05
CA MET A 162 -19.77 -12.48 -9.99
C MET A 162 -19.46 -13.34 -11.22
N ALA A 163 -19.14 -14.61 -11.01
CA ALA A 163 -18.56 -15.48 -12.03
C ALA A 163 -19.60 -16.31 -12.81
N ARG A 164 -20.75 -16.62 -12.19
CA ARG A 164 -21.70 -17.62 -12.70
C ARG A 164 -23.14 -17.12 -12.90
N ASP A 165 -23.54 -16.05 -12.21
CA ASP A 165 -24.93 -15.60 -12.19
C ASP A 165 -25.38 -14.94 -13.52
N ASP A 166 -26.69 -15.05 -13.77
CA ASP A 166 -27.47 -14.50 -14.87
C ASP A 166 -26.81 -14.58 -16.25
N ARG A 167 -26.76 -15.80 -16.80
CA ARG A 167 -26.25 -16.12 -18.14
C ARG A 167 -24.80 -15.65 -18.38
N GLN A 168 -23.98 -15.59 -17.32
CA GLN A 168 -22.58 -15.14 -17.38
C GLN A 168 -22.44 -13.70 -17.92
N ARG A 169 -23.45 -12.83 -17.71
CA ARG A 169 -23.45 -11.47 -18.28
C ARG A 169 -22.47 -10.50 -17.61
N ARG A 170 -21.89 -10.85 -16.46
CA ARG A 170 -21.06 -9.92 -15.65
C ARG A 170 -19.57 -10.00 -15.95
N VAL A 171 -19.08 -11.19 -16.27
CA VAL A 171 -17.68 -11.46 -16.61
C VAL A 171 -17.59 -12.11 -17.97
N SER A 172 -16.69 -11.60 -18.80
CA SER A 172 -16.35 -12.18 -20.10
C SER A 172 -14.92 -12.70 -20.02
N ILE A 173 -14.74 -14.01 -19.95
CA ILE A 173 -13.41 -14.63 -19.85
C ILE A 173 -12.60 -14.39 -21.14
N LEU A 174 -13.27 -14.47 -22.29
CA LEU A 174 -12.63 -14.31 -23.61
C LEU A 174 -12.23 -12.85 -23.89
N GLN A 175 -12.94 -11.89 -23.29
CA GLN A 175 -12.66 -10.46 -23.40
C GLN A 175 -12.80 -9.81 -22.02
N PRO A 176 -11.83 -10.03 -21.10
CA PRO A 176 -11.91 -9.58 -19.71
C PRO A 176 -12.27 -8.10 -19.59
N GLU A 177 -11.68 -7.24 -20.41
CA GLU A 177 -11.94 -5.80 -20.48
C GLU A 177 -13.38 -5.42 -20.83
N ASN A 178 -14.12 -6.30 -21.51
CA ASN A 178 -15.53 -6.11 -21.86
C ASN A 178 -16.48 -6.61 -20.76
N SER A 179 -15.94 -7.13 -19.66
CA SER A 179 -16.74 -7.55 -18.52
C SER A 179 -17.52 -6.37 -17.94
N LEU A 180 -18.83 -6.54 -17.77
CA LEU A 180 -19.72 -5.52 -17.24
C LEU A 180 -19.23 -4.97 -15.89
N ILE A 181 -18.67 -5.86 -15.05
CA ILE A 181 -18.12 -5.46 -13.74
C ILE A 181 -16.98 -4.46 -13.87
N LEU A 182 -16.05 -4.67 -14.83
CA LEU A 182 -14.95 -3.74 -15.10
C LEU A 182 -15.49 -2.43 -15.69
N GLN A 183 -16.39 -2.51 -16.67
CA GLN A 183 -16.92 -1.33 -17.34
C GLN A 183 -17.73 -0.43 -16.38
N LYS A 184 -18.53 -1.02 -15.47
CA LYS A 184 -19.28 -0.28 -14.45
C LYS A 184 -18.36 0.30 -13.39
N ALA A 185 -17.44 -0.50 -12.83
CA ALA A 185 -16.55 -0.05 -11.76
C ALA A 185 -15.59 1.05 -12.23
N SER A 186 -15.11 0.98 -13.47
CA SER A 186 -14.28 2.03 -14.08
C SER A 186 -15.05 3.19 -14.70
N MET A 187 -16.39 3.16 -14.63
CA MET A 187 -17.27 4.17 -15.20
C MET A 187 -17.08 4.37 -16.73
N GLN A 188 -16.64 3.33 -17.44
CA GLN A 188 -16.68 3.27 -18.91
C GLN A 188 -18.12 3.24 -19.43
N ILE A 189 -19.04 2.73 -18.61
CA ILE A 189 -20.48 2.88 -18.79
C ILE A 189 -21.12 3.39 -17.49
N ALA A 190 -22.30 3.98 -17.58
CA ALA A 190 -22.97 4.60 -16.44
C ALA A 190 -23.20 3.60 -15.28
N HIS A 191 -22.75 3.96 -14.08
CA HIS A 191 -22.91 3.16 -12.88
C HIS A 191 -23.49 4.04 -11.76
N GLY A 192 -24.60 3.60 -11.15
CA GLY A 192 -25.29 4.38 -10.12
C GLY A 192 -24.46 4.59 -8.83
N GLY A 193 -23.45 3.75 -8.60
CA GLY A 193 -22.48 3.94 -7.52
C GLY A 193 -21.34 4.90 -7.86
N GLY A 194 -21.27 5.42 -9.09
CA GLY A 194 -20.12 6.19 -9.57
C GLY A 194 -18.90 5.31 -9.86
N ARG A 195 -17.76 5.96 -10.10
CA ARG A 195 -16.47 5.30 -10.36
C ARG A 195 -15.93 4.69 -9.06
N ARG A 196 -15.51 3.43 -9.10
CA ARG A 196 -14.93 2.69 -7.96
C ARG A 196 -13.41 2.56 -8.05
N PHE A 197 -12.89 2.42 -9.26
CA PHE A 197 -11.46 2.50 -9.56
C PHE A 197 -11.26 3.02 -11.00
N ALA A 198 -10.06 3.45 -11.36
CA ALA A 198 -9.78 3.92 -12.72
C ALA A 198 -9.55 2.74 -13.68
N LYS A 199 -9.75 2.95 -14.99
CA LYS A 199 -9.26 1.99 -15.99
C LYS A 199 -7.74 1.87 -15.88
N ASP A 200 -7.21 0.65 -16.04
CA ASP A 200 -5.78 0.33 -15.98
C ASP A 200 -5.12 0.58 -14.60
N SER A 201 -5.92 0.91 -13.58
CA SER A 201 -5.46 0.96 -12.19
C SER A 201 -5.02 -0.42 -11.70
N TYR A 202 -4.42 -0.45 -10.52
CA TYR A 202 -4.03 -1.69 -9.88
C TYR A 202 -5.24 -2.60 -9.60
N GLU A 203 -6.32 -2.03 -9.08
CA GLU A 203 -7.59 -2.72 -8.81
C GLU A 203 -8.19 -3.28 -10.11
N TYR A 204 -8.15 -2.49 -11.19
CA TYR A 204 -8.60 -2.94 -12.51
C TYR A 204 -7.79 -4.15 -12.99
N ARG A 205 -6.47 -4.11 -12.85
CA ARG A 205 -5.56 -5.21 -13.23
C ARG A 205 -5.82 -6.47 -12.42
N ILE A 206 -6.04 -6.38 -11.10
CA ILE A 206 -6.44 -7.54 -10.28
C ILE A 206 -7.70 -8.19 -10.86
N MET A 207 -8.74 -7.38 -11.03
CA MET A 207 -10.05 -7.85 -11.49
C MET A 207 -9.94 -8.48 -12.88
N GLN A 208 -9.19 -7.84 -13.79
CA GLN A 208 -8.95 -8.33 -15.14
C GLN A 208 -8.19 -9.66 -15.15
N THR A 209 -7.10 -9.76 -14.38
CA THR A 209 -6.32 -11.00 -14.24
C THR A 209 -7.20 -12.13 -13.73
N TRP A 210 -7.95 -11.89 -12.64
CA TRP A 210 -8.86 -12.90 -12.09
C TRP A 210 -9.92 -13.38 -13.11
N ILE A 211 -10.54 -12.45 -13.85
CA ILE A 211 -11.50 -12.81 -14.90
C ILE A 211 -10.83 -13.62 -16.01
N SER A 212 -9.63 -13.24 -16.43
CA SER A 212 -8.90 -13.89 -17.52
C SER A 212 -8.47 -15.31 -17.19
N GLU A 213 -8.19 -15.58 -15.92
CA GLU A 213 -7.76 -16.90 -15.44
C GLU A 213 -8.92 -17.88 -15.30
N ALA A 214 -10.15 -17.45 -15.59
CA ALA A 214 -11.34 -18.27 -15.62
C ALA A 214 -11.54 -19.09 -14.34
N VAL A 215 -10.94 -18.68 -13.20
CA VAL A 215 -10.85 -19.49 -11.99
C VAL A 215 -12.26 -19.84 -11.58
N THR A 216 -12.70 -21.06 -11.91
CA THR A 216 -14.09 -21.50 -11.85
C THR A 216 -14.52 -21.80 -10.42
N GLU A 217 -13.59 -21.82 -9.46
CA GLU A 217 -13.82 -22.25 -8.09
C GLU A 217 -12.95 -21.44 -7.12
N ILE A 218 -13.52 -21.13 -5.95
CA ILE A 218 -12.72 -20.66 -4.81
C ILE A 218 -11.80 -21.80 -4.38
N ASP A 219 -10.52 -21.48 -4.22
CA ASP A 219 -9.55 -22.40 -3.66
C ASP A 219 -9.72 -22.41 -2.14
N ASP A 220 -10.39 -23.44 -1.62
CA ASP A 220 -10.69 -23.62 -0.20
C ASP A 220 -9.43 -23.86 0.66
N LYS A 221 -8.28 -24.09 0.02
CA LYS A 221 -6.97 -24.24 0.66
C LYS A 221 -6.17 -22.95 0.71
N GLU A 222 -6.74 -21.82 0.24
CA GLU A 222 -6.04 -20.55 0.31
C GLU A 222 -5.75 -20.16 1.78
N PRO A 223 -4.51 -19.73 2.07
CA PRO A 223 -4.14 -19.27 3.40
C PRO A 223 -5.05 -18.13 3.86
N LYS A 224 -5.50 -18.19 5.11
CA LYS A 224 -6.35 -17.16 5.72
C LYS A 224 -5.50 -16.11 6.40
N VAL A 225 -5.97 -14.86 6.45
CA VAL A 225 -5.32 -13.83 7.27
C VAL A 225 -5.49 -14.19 8.74
N VAL A 226 -4.37 -14.28 9.47
CA VAL A 226 -4.32 -14.61 10.90
C VAL A 226 -3.73 -13.48 11.75
N GLY A 227 -3.11 -12.48 11.12
CA GLY A 227 -2.52 -11.34 11.79
C GLY A 227 -2.33 -10.15 10.85
N MET A 228 -2.08 -8.99 11.44
CA MET A 228 -1.77 -7.76 10.73
C MET A 228 -0.78 -6.94 11.55
N GLU A 229 0.25 -6.43 10.89
CA GLU A 229 1.27 -5.56 11.46
C GLU A 229 1.18 -4.18 10.79
N LEU A 230 1.03 -3.13 11.60
CA LEU A 230 1.02 -1.73 11.17
C LEU A 230 2.27 -1.03 11.69
N THR A 231 3.02 -0.41 10.77
CA THR A 231 4.27 0.29 11.10
C THR A 231 4.25 1.73 10.58
N PRO A 232 4.56 2.73 11.42
CA PRO A 232 4.67 2.64 12.88
C PRO A 232 3.29 2.47 13.54
N MET A 233 3.23 1.77 14.67
CA MET A 233 1.98 1.60 15.42
C MET A 233 1.61 2.84 16.25
N SER A 234 2.59 3.60 16.73
CA SER A 234 2.35 4.91 17.35
C SER A 234 3.61 5.75 17.34
N ARG A 235 3.47 7.07 17.26
CA ARG A 235 4.56 8.05 17.35
C ARG A 235 3.98 9.38 17.84
N ARG A 236 4.84 10.27 18.34
CA ARG A 236 4.52 11.67 18.57
C ARG A 236 5.00 12.49 17.38
N TYR A 237 4.14 13.39 16.90
CA TYR A 237 4.37 14.17 15.69
C TYR A 237 4.43 15.67 15.99
N GLN A 238 5.11 16.41 15.12
CA GLN A 238 4.92 17.86 14.99
C GLN A 238 3.86 18.15 13.93
N GLN A 239 3.21 19.30 14.02
CA GLN A 239 2.30 19.76 12.97
C GLN A 239 3.08 19.93 11.66
N GLY A 240 2.52 19.44 10.55
CA GLY A 240 3.17 19.39 9.24
C GLY A 240 4.06 18.17 9.02
N ASP A 241 4.27 17.31 10.03
CA ASP A 241 4.90 16.00 9.80
C ASP A 241 4.04 15.17 8.83
N ILE A 242 4.72 14.41 7.98
CA ILE A 242 4.13 13.40 7.10
C ILE A 242 4.65 12.03 7.54
N GLN A 243 3.77 11.04 7.51
CA GLN A 243 4.10 9.64 7.83
C GLN A 243 3.51 8.72 6.76
N GLN A 244 4.35 7.90 6.14
CA GLN A 244 3.89 6.75 5.38
C GLN A 244 3.65 5.58 6.36
N LEU A 245 2.42 5.07 6.40
CA LEU A 245 2.09 3.81 7.07
C LEU A 245 2.44 2.62 6.17
N ARG A 246 2.78 1.49 6.78
CA ARG A 246 2.90 0.21 6.10
C ARG A 246 2.10 -0.84 6.85
N VAL A 247 1.26 -1.57 6.11
CA VAL A 247 0.41 -2.63 6.64
C VAL A 247 0.83 -3.95 6.03
N VAL A 248 1.15 -4.94 6.86
CA VAL A 248 1.53 -6.29 6.43
C VAL A 248 0.54 -7.28 7.01
N ALA A 249 -0.12 -8.06 6.15
CA ALA A 249 -0.96 -9.18 6.56
C ALA A 249 -0.10 -10.42 6.79
N GLU A 250 -0.38 -11.15 7.87
CA GLU A 250 0.18 -12.47 8.15
C GLU A 250 -0.86 -13.53 7.82
N TYR A 251 -0.45 -14.57 7.10
CA TYR A 251 -1.33 -15.65 6.66
C TYR A 251 -1.07 -16.95 7.45
N SER A 252 -2.06 -17.84 7.46
CA SER A 252 -2.06 -19.09 8.20
C SER A 252 -0.95 -20.09 7.79
N ASP A 253 -0.34 -19.87 6.62
CA ASP A 253 0.81 -20.64 6.13
C ASP A 253 2.17 -20.01 6.50
N GLY A 254 2.15 -18.93 7.29
CA GLY A 254 3.33 -18.18 7.72
C GLY A 254 3.81 -17.15 6.69
N THR A 255 3.18 -17.05 5.51
CA THR A 255 3.52 -16.01 4.54
C THR A 255 3.09 -14.64 5.04
N LYS A 256 3.85 -13.62 4.63
CA LYS A 256 3.56 -12.21 4.91
C LYS A 256 3.41 -11.47 3.59
N GLN A 257 2.39 -10.61 3.49
CA GLN A 257 2.15 -9.81 2.30
C GLN A 257 1.91 -8.37 2.70
N ASP A 258 2.55 -7.44 1.99
CA ASP A 258 2.23 -6.03 2.13
C ASP A 258 0.83 -5.78 1.56
N VAL A 259 -0.03 -5.20 2.39
CA VAL A 259 -1.41 -4.85 2.05
C VAL A 259 -1.66 -3.34 2.18
N THR A 260 -0.60 -2.53 2.27
CA THR A 260 -0.68 -1.08 2.50
C THR A 260 -1.62 -0.39 1.50
N ALA A 261 -1.51 -0.72 0.21
CA ALA A 261 -2.35 -0.15 -0.84
C ALA A 261 -3.73 -0.83 -0.98
N ARG A 262 -3.98 -1.96 -0.29
CA ARG A 262 -5.28 -2.66 -0.25
C ARG A 262 -6.07 -2.34 1.02
N ALA A 263 -5.41 -1.89 2.08
CA ALA A 263 -6.05 -1.50 3.34
C ALA A 263 -6.98 -0.28 3.14
N GLN A 264 -8.04 -0.25 3.95
CA GLN A 264 -8.89 0.91 4.17
C GLN A 264 -8.33 1.66 5.38
N TYR A 265 -8.22 2.98 5.28
CA TYR A 265 -7.79 3.85 6.38
C TYR A 265 -8.85 4.91 6.60
N ASP A 266 -9.11 5.23 7.86
CA ASP A 266 -10.04 6.28 8.27
C ASP A 266 -9.41 7.04 9.45
N SER A 267 -9.46 8.37 9.43
CA SER A 267 -9.02 9.15 10.60
C SER A 267 -10.20 9.42 11.51
N LEU A 268 -10.01 9.19 12.81
CA LEU A 268 -11.05 9.49 13.80
C LEU A 268 -11.30 11.01 13.94
N ILE A 269 -10.26 11.81 13.78
CA ILE A 269 -10.28 13.27 13.98
C ILE A 269 -9.43 13.94 12.88
N GLU A 270 -10.07 14.27 11.76
CA GLU A 270 -9.39 14.78 10.55
C GLU A 270 -8.72 16.15 10.75
N ASN A 271 -9.18 16.98 11.70
CA ASN A 271 -8.51 18.24 12.02
C ASN A 271 -7.22 18.06 12.84
N ILE A 272 -6.89 16.83 13.28
CA ILE A 272 -5.62 16.49 13.92
C ILE A 272 -4.72 15.77 12.93
N ALA A 273 -5.23 14.74 12.23
CA ALA A 273 -4.48 14.03 11.20
C ALA A 273 -5.40 13.55 10.09
N THR A 274 -4.96 13.66 8.84
CA THR A 274 -5.64 13.09 7.67
C THR A 274 -4.86 11.91 7.13
N VAL A 275 -5.54 10.94 6.52
CA VAL A 275 -4.91 9.76 5.91
C VAL A 275 -5.40 9.56 4.49
N THR A 276 -4.48 9.26 3.57
CA THR A 276 -4.82 8.91 2.18
C THR A 276 -5.16 7.43 2.06
N SER A 277 -5.78 7.05 0.93
CA SER A 277 -6.05 5.64 0.62
C SER A 277 -4.79 4.76 0.48
N ARG A 278 -3.58 5.35 0.46
CA ARG A 278 -2.29 4.63 0.45
C ARG A 278 -1.55 4.69 1.78
N GLY A 279 -2.20 5.12 2.86
CA GLY A 279 -1.60 5.15 4.19
C GLY A 279 -0.62 6.29 4.42
N LYS A 280 -0.55 7.29 3.53
CA LYS A 280 0.15 8.56 3.81
C LYS A 280 -0.71 9.39 4.77
N VAL A 281 -0.18 9.64 5.96
CA VAL A 281 -0.76 10.45 7.02
C VAL A 281 -0.11 11.83 7.02
N GLU A 282 -0.92 12.87 7.14
CA GLU A 282 -0.48 14.26 7.31
C GLU A 282 -1.01 14.79 8.65
N ILE A 283 -0.14 15.40 9.45
CA ILE A 283 -0.47 15.90 10.77
C ILE A 283 -0.89 17.37 10.66
N VAL A 284 -2.19 17.60 10.78
CA VAL A 284 -2.84 18.89 10.51
C VAL A 284 -2.90 19.79 11.74
N GLY A 285 -3.08 19.21 12.93
CA GLY A 285 -3.34 19.96 14.15
C GLY A 285 -2.84 19.29 15.42
N ALA A 286 -2.95 20.01 16.54
CA ALA A 286 -2.53 19.52 17.84
C ALA A 286 -3.60 18.61 18.48
N GLY A 287 -3.16 17.52 19.10
CA GLY A 287 -4.02 16.62 19.89
C GLY A 287 -3.58 15.16 19.78
N GLN A 288 -4.49 14.26 20.11
CA GLN A 288 -4.33 12.81 19.95
C GLN A 288 -5.50 12.27 19.12
N THR A 289 -5.20 11.47 18.10
CA THR A 289 -6.19 10.80 17.26
C THR A 289 -5.70 9.40 16.89
N ALA A 290 -6.59 8.58 16.33
CA ALA A 290 -6.28 7.30 15.72
C ALA A 290 -6.53 7.38 14.21
N VAL A 291 -5.78 6.58 13.47
CA VAL A 291 -5.86 6.32 12.03
C VAL A 291 -5.93 4.81 11.83
#